data_AF-A0A5C5ZGM9-F1
#
_entry.id   AF-A0A5C5ZGM9-F1
#
_cell.length_a   1.000
_cell.length_b   1.000
_cell.length_c   1.000
_cell.angle_alpha   90.00
_cell.angle_beta   90.00
_cell.angle_gamma   90.00
#
_symmetry.space_group_name_H-M   'P 1'
#
loop_
_entity.id
_entity.type
_entity.pdbx_description
1 polymer ?
#
loop_
_entity_poly.entity_id
_entity_poly.type
_entity_poly.pdbx_seq_one_letter_code
_entity_poly.pdbx_strand_id
1 'polypeptide(L)'
;MLSLALIEEVKRLLDEGRLSQRAIAEKLAVSRGTVSALATGKRHVFGREQQAGEDPSTLPLAPPERCPGCGGMVHMPCVLCEALAYLGRHEPLERAA
;
A
#
# COMPACT_ATOMS: atom_id res chain seq x y z
N MET A 1 -10.56 6.30 3.70
CA MET A 1 -9.08 6.41 3.64
C MET A 1 -8.69 7.69 4.35
N LEU A 2 -7.60 7.70 5.13
CA LEU A 2 -7.05 8.93 5.72
C LEU A 2 -6.21 9.62 4.64
N SER A 3 -6.31 10.94 4.53
CA SER A 3 -5.45 11.70 3.62
C SER A 3 -4.02 11.74 4.14
N LEU A 4 -3.06 11.85 3.22
CA LEU A 4 -1.63 11.99 3.53
C LEU A 4 -1.39 13.19 4.45
N ALA A 5 -2.01 14.33 4.14
CA ALA A 5 -1.93 15.53 4.96
C ALA A 5 -2.37 15.30 6.42
N LEU A 6 -3.42 14.50 6.64
CA LEU A 6 -3.89 14.22 8.00
C LEU A 6 -2.92 13.29 8.74
N ILE A 7 -2.33 12.32 8.04
CA ILE A 7 -1.31 11.43 8.63
C ILE A 7 -0.06 12.22 9.04
N GLU A 8 0.41 13.13 8.18
CA GLU A 8 1.55 14.00 8.47
C GLU A 8 1.28 14.91 9.66
N GLU A 9 0.07 15.47 9.75
CA GLU A 9 -0.31 16.34 10.86
C GLU A 9 -0.40 15.57 12.19
N VAL A 10 -0.93 14.34 12.19
CA VAL A 10 -0.92 13.48 13.39
C VAL A 10 0.51 13.17 13.81
N LYS A 11 1.41 12.83 12.88
CA LYS A 11 2.82 12.57 13.18
C LYS A 11 3.50 13.79 13.78
N ARG A 12 3.32 14.96 13.17
CA ARG A 12 3.86 16.23 13.66
C ARG A 12 3.45 16.50 15.11
N LEU A 13 2.17 16.30 15.44
CA LEU A 13 1.66 16.51 16.81
C LEU A 13 2.14 15.45 17.81
N LEU A 14 2.37 14.21 17.36
CA LEU A 14 2.98 13.16 18.18
C LEU A 14 4.45 13.49 18.48
N ASP A 15 5.20 13.96 17.48
CA ASP A 15 6.61 14.33 17.60
C ASP A 15 6.81 15.55 18.51
N GLU A 16 5.85 16.49 18.52
CA GLU A 16 5.85 17.61 19.47
C GLU A 16 5.76 17.17 20.93
N GLY A 17 5.15 16.01 21.22
CA GLY A 17 5.02 15.44 22.57
C GLY A 17 4.18 16.24 23.57
N ARG A 18 3.53 17.34 23.14
CA ARG A 18 2.77 18.25 24.01
C ARG A 18 1.32 17.82 24.24
N LEU A 19 0.76 17.04 23.31
CA LEU A 19 -0.63 16.61 23.35
C LEU A 19 -0.72 15.10 23.57
N SER A 20 -1.66 14.67 24.42
CA SER A 20 -1.99 13.25 24.52
C SER A 20 -2.68 12.76 23.24
N GLN A 21 -2.59 11.46 22.96
CA GLN A 21 -3.28 10.87 21.80
C GLN A 21 -4.79 11.16 21.76
N ARG A 22 -5.43 11.31 22.93
CA ARG A 22 -6.84 11.68 23.04
C ARG A 22 -7.07 13.14 22.61
N ALA A 23 -6.21 14.05 23.06
CA ALA A 23 -6.28 15.46 22.67
C ALA A 23 -6.01 15.64 21.16
N ILE A 24 -5.09 14.85 20.58
CA ILE A 24 -4.84 14.85 19.13
C ILE A 24 -6.07 14.34 18.37
N ALA A 25 -6.70 13.27 18.85
CA ALA A 25 -7.92 12.71 18.24
C ALA A 25 -9.09 13.71 18.22
N GLU A 26 -9.33 14.38 19.36
CA GLU A 26 -10.35 15.43 19.48
C GLU A 26 -10.02 16.64 18.58
N LYS A 27 -8.75 17.07 18.55
CA LYS A 27 -8.30 18.21 17.74
C LYS A 27 -8.44 18.00 16.23
N LEU A 28 -8.18 16.79 15.74
CA LEU A 28 -8.23 16.46 14.32
C LEU A 28 -9.50 15.74 13.88
N ALA A 29 -10.49 15.61 14.78
CA ALA A 29 -11.75 14.89 14.54
C ALA A 29 -11.55 13.47 13.99
N VAL A 30 -10.54 12.75 14.52
CA VAL A 30 -10.27 11.35 14.16
C VAL A 30 -10.47 10.44 15.35
N SER A 31 -10.65 9.14 15.11
CA SER A 31 -10.78 8.18 16.20
C SER A 31 -9.46 8.04 16.97
N ARG A 32 -9.54 7.86 18.29
CA ARG A 32 -8.38 7.54 19.13
C ARG A 32 -7.62 6.30 18.64
N GLY A 33 -8.34 5.31 18.09
CA GLY A 33 -7.74 4.12 17.48
C GLY A 33 -6.88 4.45 16.26
N THR A 34 -7.25 5.46 15.47
CA THR A 34 -6.45 5.94 14.33
C THR A 34 -5.14 6.56 14.81
N VAL A 35 -5.19 7.43 15.82
CA VAL A 35 -3.99 8.06 16.38
C VAL A 35 -3.07 7.01 17.01
N SER A 36 -3.63 6.03 17.73
CA SER A 36 -2.87 4.92 18.31
C SER A 36 -2.20 4.04 17.24
N ALA A 37 -2.91 3.73 16.16
CA ALA A 37 -2.35 2.96 15.04
C ALA A 37 -1.21 3.70 14.32
N LEU A 38 -1.29 5.04 14.24
CA LEU A 38 -0.24 5.89 13.67
C LEU A 38 0.95 6.03 14.63
N ALA A 39 0.70 6.19 15.93
CA ALA A 39 1.75 6.28 16.95
C ALA A 39 2.55 4.97 17.12
N THR A 40 1.91 3.82 16.89
CA THR A 40 2.53 2.50 17.01
C THR A 40 3.16 1.99 15.71
N GLY A 41 3.16 2.78 14.64
CA GLY A 41 3.71 2.37 13.33
C GLY A 41 2.84 1.38 12.55
N LYS A 42 1.82 0.75 13.18
CA LYS A 42 0.90 -0.23 12.58
C LYS A 42 0.12 0.28 11.35
N ARG A 43 0.18 1.59 11.07
CA ARG A 43 -0.39 2.21 9.88
C ARG A 43 0.65 3.09 9.19
N HIS A 44 1.39 2.51 8.24
CA HIS A 44 2.27 3.27 7.35
C HIS A 44 1.49 4.00 6.25
N VAL A 45 2.14 5.02 5.70
CA VAL A 45 1.69 5.86 4.57
C VAL A 45 1.36 5.01 3.33
N PHE A 46 2.03 3.86 3.21
CA PHE A 46 1.85 2.88 2.14
C PHE A 46 1.57 1.52 2.76
N GLY A 47 0.30 1.10 2.76
CA GLY A 47 -0.07 -0.28 3.06
C GLY A 47 0.01 -0.70 4.53
N ARG A 48 -0.82 -1.68 4.86
CA ARG A 48 -0.84 -2.37 6.15
C ARG A 48 0.51 -3.09 6.32
N GLU A 49 1.15 -2.93 7.46
CA GLU A 49 2.27 -3.80 7.84
C GLU A 49 1.76 -5.24 7.77
N GLN A 50 2.40 -6.08 6.96
CA GLN A 50 2.11 -7.51 6.94
C GLN A 50 2.25 -7.97 8.38
N GLN A 51 1.17 -8.54 8.94
CA GLN A 51 1.21 -9.07 10.29
C GLN A 51 2.37 -10.06 10.33
N ALA A 52 3.38 -9.82 11.17
CA ALA A 52 4.46 -10.75 11.42
C ALA A 52 3.84 -12.08 11.87
N GLY A 53 3.67 -13.01 10.92
CA GLY A 53 2.92 -14.26 11.11
C GLY A 53 2.15 -14.75 9.87
N GLU A 54 1.84 -13.89 8.89
CA GLU A 54 1.35 -14.33 7.58
C GLU A 54 2.54 -14.53 6.65
N ASP A 55 3.13 -15.73 6.69
CA ASP A 55 4.07 -16.14 5.65
C ASP A 55 3.28 -16.36 4.35
N PRO A 56 3.45 -15.52 3.32
CA PRO A 56 2.70 -15.63 2.07
C PRO A 56 2.94 -16.95 1.32
N SER A 57 3.92 -17.76 1.76
CA SER A 57 4.17 -19.11 1.25
C SER A 57 3.15 -20.17 1.70
N THR A 58 2.23 -19.86 2.63
CA THR A 58 1.20 -20.80 3.13
C THR A 58 -0.12 -20.78 2.35
N LEU A 59 -0.28 -19.90 1.37
CA LEU A 59 -1.41 -19.94 0.46
C LEU A 59 -1.17 -21.03 -0.59
N PRO A 60 -2.10 -21.96 -0.85
CA PRO A 60 -1.95 -22.89 -1.96
C PRO A 60 -1.97 -22.10 -3.27
N LEU A 61 -0.78 -21.77 -3.79
CA LEU A 61 -0.65 -21.24 -5.14
C LEU A 61 -1.13 -22.34 -6.09
N ALA A 62 -2.16 -22.05 -6.89
CA ALA A 62 -2.58 -22.93 -7.99
C ALA A 62 -1.35 -23.36 -8.80
N PRO A 63 -1.27 -24.59 -9.33
CA PRO A 63 -0.09 -25.01 -10.09
C PRO A 63 0.21 -24.02 -11.22
N PRO A 64 1.50 -23.76 -11.52
CA PRO A 64 1.84 -22.85 -12.60
C PRO A 64 1.39 -23.44 -13.95
N GLU A 65 0.80 -22.60 -14.79
CA GLU A 65 0.31 -22.94 -16.13
C GLU A 65 1.09 -22.16 -17.19
N ARG A 66 1.10 -22.67 -18.43
CA ARG A 66 1.69 -21.92 -19.56
C ARG A 66 0.75 -20.80 -19.98
N CYS A 67 1.22 -19.56 -19.92
CA CYS A 67 0.47 -18.40 -20.40
C CYS A 67 0.22 -18.49 -21.92
N PRO A 68 -1.03 -18.34 -22.40
CA PRO A 68 -1.32 -18.34 -23.83
C PRO A 68 -0.80 -17.10 -24.58
N GLY A 69 -0.49 -16.00 -23.86
CA GLY A 69 0.03 -14.77 -24.45
C GLY A 69 1.55 -14.80 -24.68
N CYS A 70 2.33 -15.10 -23.65
CA CYS A 70 3.80 -15.06 -23.71
C CYS A 70 4.49 -16.44 -23.68
N GLY A 71 3.74 -17.52 -23.43
CA GLY A 71 4.28 -18.90 -23.38
C GLY A 71 5.02 -19.27 -22.08
N GLY A 72 5.19 -18.34 -21.14
CA GLY A 72 5.87 -18.56 -19.86
C GLY A 72 5.07 -19.44 -18.89
N MET A 73 5.76 -20.24 -18.08
CA MET A 73 5.17 -20.95 -16.93
C MET A 73 4.94 -19.96 -15.78
N VAL A 74 3.69 -19.62 -15.50
CA VAL A 74 3.31 -18.59 -14.53
C VAL A 74 2.10 -19.02 -13.71
N HIS A 75 1.91 -18.40 -12.55
CA HIS A 75 0.61 -18.42 -11.89
C HIS A 75 -0.28 -17.38 -12.57
N MET A 76 -1.52 -17.76 -12.89
CA MET A 76 -2.45 -16.84 -13.53
C MET A 76 -3.01 -15.84 -12.51
N PRO A 77 -3.18 -14.56 -12.87
CA PRO A 77 -2.95 -13.96 -14.18
C PRO A 77 -1.46 -13.66 -14.48
N CYS A 78 -1.09 -13.62 -15.77
CA CYS A 78 0.29 -13.38 -16.17
C CYS A 78 0.70 -11.91 -16.00
N VAL A 79 1.33 -11.60 -14.86
CA VAL A 79 1.83 -10.25 -14.52
C VAL A 79 2.79 -9.70 -15.57
N LEU A 80 3.55 -10.55 -16.26
CA LEU A 80 4.42 -10.12 -17.36
C LEU A 80 3.63 -9.57 -18.54
N CYS A 81 2.58 -10.28 -18.98
CA CYS A 81 1.71 -9.81 -20.05
C CYS A 81 0.98 -8.52 -19.64
N GLU A 82 0.56 -8.42 -18.38
CA GLU A 82 -0.06 -7.20 -17.84
C GLU A 82 0.91 -6.01 -17.85
N ALA A 83 2.17 -6.22 -17.44
CA ALA A 83 3.21 -5.20 -17.46
C ALA A 83 3.55 -4.74 -18.88
N LEU A 84 3.69 -5.67 -19.82
CA LEU A 84 3.91 -5.35 -21.24
C LEU A 84 2.73 -4.56 -21.83
N ALA A 85 1.49 -4.97 -21.52
CA ALA A 85 0.30 -4.24 -21.95
C ALA A 85 0.23 -2.84 -21.30
N TYR A 86 0.64 -2.70 -20.04
CA TYR A 86 0.73 -1.42 -19.36
C TYR A 86 1.76 -0.51 -20.03
N LEU A 87 2.96 -1.00 -20.32
CA LEU A 87 4.01 -0.25 -21.03
C LEU A 87 3.56 0.14 -22.44
N GLY A 88 2.91 -0.75 -23.18
CA GLY A 88 2.34 -0.43 -24.49
C GLY A 88 1.23 0.61 -24.45
N ARG A 89 0.47 0.70 -23.35
CA ARG A 89 -0.49 1.80 -23.12
C ARG A 89 0.17 3.12 -22.71
N HIS A 90 1.42 3.07 -22.26
CA HIS A 90 2.17 4.21 -21.73
C HIS A 90 3.35 4.62 -22.61
N GLU A 91 3.44 4.13 -23.86
CA GLU A 91 4.42 4.64 -24.83
C GLU A 91 4.20 6.16 -25.01
N PRO A 92 5.19 7.02 -24.69
CA PRO A 92 4.97 8.46 -24.60
C PRO A 92 4.92 9.15 -25.97
N LEU A 93 4.23 10.29 -25.96
CA LEU A 93 4.13 11.39 -26.94
C LEU A 93 5.46 11.96 -27.51
N GLU A 94 6.55 11.19 -27.59
CA GLU A 94 7.90 11.66 -27.99
C GLU A 94 8.38 11.15 -29.36
N ARG A 95 7.46 10.72 -30.25
CA ARG A 95 7.77 10.47 -31.69
C ARG A 95 6.77 11.16 -32.62
N ALA A 96 6.48 12.43 -32.37
CA ALA A 96 5.91 13.33 -33.37
C ALA A 96 6.77 14.60 -33.41
N ALA A 97 7.91 14.48 -34.10
CA ALA A 97 8.62 15.61 -34.69
C ALA A 97 7.80 16.18 -35.88
#